data_AF-A0A8C1UZI3-F1
#
_entry.id   AF-A0A8C1UZI3-F1
#
_cell.length_a   1.000
_cell.length_b   1.000
_cell.length_c   1.000
_cell.angle_alpha   90.00
_cell.angle_beta   90.00
_cell.angle_gamma   90.00
#
_symmetry.space_group_name_H-M   'P 1'
#
loop_
_entity.id
_entity.type
_entity.pdbx_description
1 polymer ?
#
loop_
_entity_poly.entity_id
_entity_poly.type
_entity_poly.pdbx_seq_one_letter_code
_entity_poly.pdbx_strand_id
1 'polypeptide(L)' 'IHRFQLELEFVQCLANPNYLNFLAQRGYLREKPFVNYLKYLLYWKEPEYAKFLNEFSDQLQSSVSHPSEIILIC' A
#
# COMPACT_ATOMS: atom_id res chain seq x y z
N ILE A 1 8.26 15.63 -4.93
CA ILE A 1 8.28 14.38 -5.72
C ILE A 1 8.54 13.16 -4.82
N HIS A 2 9.61 13.14 -4.01
CA HIS A 2 9.97 12.00 -3.16
C HIS A 2 8.88 11.50 -2.19
N ARG A 3 8.13 12.41 -1.54
CA ARG A 3 7.09 12.03 -0.56
C ARG A 3 5.95 11.20 -1.17
N PHE A 4 5.50 11.54 -2.38
CA PHE A 4 4.41 10.84 -3.05
C PHE A 4 4.80 9.41 -3.44
N GLN A 5 6.03 9.22 -3.93
CA GLN A 5 6.57 7.89 -4.26
C GLN A 5 6.70 7.02 -3.01
N LEU A 6 7.23 7.57 -1.91
CA LEU A 6 7.30 6.85 -0.63
C LEU A 6 5.91 6.47 -0.08
N GLU A 7 4.95 7.40 -0.16
CA GLU A 7 3.57 7.14 0.25
C GLU A 7 2.95 6.02 -0.61
N LEU A 8 3.21 6.03 -1.92
CA LEU A 8 2.75 5.00 -2.85
C LEU A 8 3.37 3.63 -2.54
N GLU A 9 4.69 3.53 -2.41
CA GLU A 9 5.39 2.29 -2.03
C GLU A 9 4.87 1.75 -0.69
N PHE A 10 4.64 2.64 0.28
CA PHE A 10 4.10 2.26 1.57
C PHE A 10 2.67 1.71 1.47
N VAL A 11 1.78 2.35 0.70
CA VAL A 11 0.41 1.86 0.47
C VAL A 11 0.43 0.50 -0.24
N GLN A 12 1.36 0.28 -1.18
CA GLN A 12 1.56 -1.04 -1.81
C GLN A 12 2.03 -2.08 -0.79
N CYS A 13 2.95 -1.74 0.12
CA CYS A 13 3.35 -2.64 1.20
C CYS A 13 2.20 -2.96 2.16
N LEU A 14 1.27 -2.02 2.40
CA LEU A 14 0.08 -2.27 3.22
C LEU A 14 -0.88 -3.29 2.58
N ALA A 15 -0.81 -3.51 1.26
CA ALA A 15 -1.56 -4.58 0.60
C ALA A 15 -1.03 -5.98 0.93
N ASN A 16 0.21 -6.09 1.46
CA ASN A 16 0.79 -7.38 1.83
C ASN A 16 0.31 -7.82 3.24
N PRO A 17 -0.44 -8.93 3.36
CA PRO A 17 -0.95 -9.40 4.65
C PRO A 17 0.16 -9.77 5.65
N ASN A 18 1.33 -10.21 5.18
CA ASN A 18 2.48 -10.49 6.06
C ASN A 18 3.03 -9.21 6.69
N TYR A 19 3.06 -8.11 5.92
CA TYR A 19 3.51 -6.82 6.42
C TYR A 19 2.51 -6.24 7.43
N LEU A 20 1.21 -6.34 7.15
CA LEU A 20 0.16 -5.98 8.10
C LEU A 20 0.25 -6.79 9.40
N ASN A 21 0.49 -8.10 9.30
CA ASN A 21 0.67 -8.97 10.47
C ASN A 21 1.90 -8.54 11.29
N PHE A 22 3.03 -8.21 10.65
CA PHE A 22 4.20 -7.66 11.32
C PHE A 22 3.88 -6.35 12.07
N LEU A 23 3.17 -5.43 11.42
CA LEU A 23 2.74 -4.17 12.05
C LEU A 23 1.80 -4.40 13.24
N ALA A 24 0.89 -5.36 13.12
CA ALA A 24 -0.04 -5.73 14.18
C ALA A 24 0.67 -6.34 15.38
N GLN A 25 1.60 -7.27 15.14
CA GLN A 25 2.41 -7.93 16.18
C GLN A 25 3.28 -6.95 16.95
N ARG A 26 3.84 -5.95 16.26
CA ARG A 26 4.66 -4.90 16.88
C ARG A 26 3.83 -3.84 17.62
N GLY A 27 2.52 -3.80 17.40
CA GLY A 27 1.62 -2.85 18.04
C GLY A 27 1.53 -1.48 17.35
N TYR A 28 2.16 -1.29 16.18
CA TYR A 28 2.11 -0.02 15.44
C TYR A 28 0.69 0.38 15.06
N LEU A 29 -0.19 -0.59 14.77
CA LEU A 29 -1.61 -0.34 14.48
C LEU A 29 -2.39 0.25 15.66
N ARG A 30 -1.83 0.23 16.88
CA ARG A 30 -2.45 0.81 18.09
C ARG A 30 -1.95 2.21 18.39
N GLU A 31 -0.87 2.65 17.74
CA GLU A 31 -0.30 3.96 17.95
C GLU A 31 -1.15 5.04 17.27
N LYS A 32 -1.67 5.96 18.08
CA LYS A 32 -2.46 7.10 17.61
C LYS A 32 -1.82 7.91 16.46
N PRO A 33 -0.50 8.22 16.47
CA PRO A 33 0.12 8.89 15.33
C PRO A 33 0.10 8.04 14.05
N PHE A 34 0.34 6.73 14.16
CA PHE A 34 0.30 5.82 13.02
C PHE A 34 -1.10 5.68 12.43
N VAL A 35 -2.12 5.54 13.29
CA VAL A 35 -3.53 5.50 12.85
C VAL A 35 -3.95 6.79 12.15
N ASN A 36 -3.50 7.94 12.63
CA ASN A 36 -3.75 9.22 11.95
C ASN A 36 -3.07 9.28 10.57
N TYR A 37 -1.87 8.70 10.45
CA TYR A 37 -1.19 8.59 9.16
C TYR A 37 -1.93 7.65 8.19
N LEU A 38 -2.43 6.51 8.65
CA LEU A 38 -3.28 5.63 7.83
C LEU A 38 -4.55 6.34 7.35
N LYS A 39 -5.18 7.16 8.20
CA LYS A 39 -6.33 7.99 7.80
C LYS A 39 -5.96 9.01 6.73
N TYR A 40 -4.78 9.62 6.84
CA TYR A 40 -4.27 10.51 5.81
C TYR A 40 -4.16 9.75 4.47
N LEU A 41 -3.58 8.55 4.47
CA LEU A 41 -3.43 7.73 3.25
C LEU A 41 -4.76 7.27 2.63
N LEU A 42 -5.92 7.49 3.26
CA LEU A 42 -7.22 7.19 2.64
C LEU A 42 -7.52 8.07 1.42
N TYR A 43 -6.81 9.19 1.21
CA TYR A 43 -6.96 9.98 -0.02
C TYR A 43 -6.60 9.17 -1.27
N TRP A 44 -5.75 8.14 -1.14
CA TRP A 44 -5.41 7.23 -2.25
C TRP A 44 -6.61 6.43 -2.77
N LYS A 45 -7.70 6.35 -1.99
CA LYS A 45 -8.96 5.73 -2.39
C LYS A 45 -9.74 6.57 -3.41
N GLU A 46 -9.45 7.86 -3.52
CA GLU A 46 -10.11 8.72 -4.50
C GLU A 46 -9.70 8.31 -5.92
N PRO A 47 -10.63 8.33 -6.89
CA PRO A 47 -10.40 7.82 -8.26
C PRO A 47 -9.25 8.54 -8.98
N GLU A 48 -8.97 9.79 -8.60
CA GLU A 48 -7.88 10.61 -9.12
C GLU A 48 -6.50 10.04 -8.78
N TYR A 49 -6.37 9.38 -7.62
CA TYR A 49 -5.12 8.79 -7.12
C TYR A 49 -5.07 7.27 -7.29
N ALA A 50 -6.23 6.60 -7.26
CA ALA A 50 -6.34 5.16 -7.42
C ALA A 50 -5.72 4.64 -8.73
N LYS A 51 -5.69 5.47 -9.78
CA LYS A 51 -5.02 5.15 -11.05
C LYS A 51 -3.53 4.81 -10.88
N PHE A 52 -2.83 5.50 -9.97
CA PHE A 52 -1.40 5.28 -9.73
C PHE A 52 -1.11 4.01 -8.94
N LEU A 53 -2.08 3.52 -8.14
CA LEU A 53 -1.95 2.25 -7.43
C LEU A 53 -1.98 1.06 -8.41
N ASN A 54 -2.81 1.14 -9.45
CA ASN A 54 -2.89 0.11 -10.48
C ASN A 54 -1.75 0.21 -11.50
N GLU A 55 -1.33 1.42 -11.88
CA GLU A 55 -0.32 1.63 -12.92
C GLU A 55 1.04 0.99 -12.58
N PHE A 56 1.41 0.93 -11.30
CA PHE A 56 2.66 0.30 -10.87
C PHE A 56 2.63 -1.23 -10.92
N SER A 57 1.43 -1.84 -10.90
CA SER A 57 1.29 -3.30 -11.00
C SER A 57 1.69 -3.84 -12.38
N ASP A 58 1.61 -2.99 -13.42
CA ASP A 58 2.04 -3.36 -14.78
C ASP A 58 3.56 -3.22 -14.98
N GLN A 59 4.25 -2.37 -14.20
CA GLN A 59 5.72 -2.25 -14.30
C GLN A 59 6.47 -3.45 -13.70
N LEU A 60 5.83 -4.29 -12.88
CA LEU A 60 6.41 -5.52 -12.35
C LEU A 60 6.17 -6.76 -13.24
N GLN A 61 5.49 -6.63 -14.40
CA GLN A 61 5.26 -7.76 -15.31
C GLN A 61 6.48 -8.14 -16.17
N SER A 62 7.53 -7.32 -16.26
CA SER A 62 8.72 -7.67 -17.07
C SER A 62 9.74 -8.56 -16.34
N SER A 63 9.50 -9.00 -15.10
CA SER A 63 10.47 -9.85 -14.38
C SER A 63 9.93 -10.91 -13.42
N VAL A 64 8.62 -11.05 -13.17
CA VAL A 64 8.11 -12.08 -12.24
C VAL A 64 6.88 -12.80 -12.79
N SER A 65 7.02 -14.11 -12.97
CA SER A 65 6.07 -15.01 -13.65
C SER A 65 4.76 -15.36 -12.91
N HIS A 66 4.36 -14.67 -11.84
CA HIS A 66 3.15 -15.06 -11.09
C HIS A 66 2.33 -13.83 -10.62
N PRO A 67 1.35 -13.37 -11.42
CA PRO A 67 0.55 -12.17 -11.15
C PRO A 67 -0.64 -12.37 -10.17
N SER A 68 -0.72 -13.47 -9.42
CA SER A 68 -1.98 -13.88 -8.78
C SER A 68 -2.22 -13.42 -7.33
N GLU A 69 -1.33 -12.67 -6.67
CA GLU A 69 -1.49 -12.41 -5.22
C GLU A 69 -1.56 -10.93 -4.79
N ILE A 70 -1.50 -9.94 -5.70
CA ILE A 70 -1.50 -8.51 -5.31
C ILE A 70 -2.88 -7.85 -5.39
N ILE A 71 -3.86 -8.44 -6.09
CA ILE A 71 -5.18 -7.83 -6.34
C ILE A 71 -6.29 -8.54 -5.56
N LEU A 72 -6.12 -8.76 -4.25
CA LEU A 72 -7.24 -9.29 -3.46
C LEU A 72 -7.29 -8.78 -2.02
N ILE A 73 -7.26 -7.46 -1.79
CA ILE A 73 -8.00 -6.84 -0.67
C ILE A 73 -8.47 -5.42 -1.09
N CYS A 74 -9.53 -5.36 -1.88
CA CYS A 74 -10.54 -4.30 -1.97
C CYS A 74 -11.86 -4.97 -2.38
#